data_AF-A0A966T832-F1
#
_entry.id   AF-A0A966T832-F1
#
_cell.length_a   1.000
_cell.length_b   1.000
_cell.length_c   1.000
_cell.angle_alpha   90.00
_cell.angle_beta   90.00
_cell.angle_gamma   90.00
#
_symmetry.space_group_name_H-M   'P 1'
#
loop_
_entity.id
_entity.type
_entity.pdbx_description
1 polymer ?
#
loop_
_entity_poly.entity_id
_entity_poly.type
_entity_poly.pdbx_seq_one_letter_code
_entity_poly.pdbx_strand_id
1 'polypeptide(L)'
;ENQYRGRAEVKKSWLLEKNEGLIILSGGAMGDVGQAILQEHTDSAMNAMKDWAIHFKNRFYIEIQRIAEGDDKKNETRFIDQSLNLAQSLEIPVVATQPIQFMDQDDYRAHEARTCIAEGYIMADSRRPKLFSHEQYFKNEIEMAALFSDIPEALQNSVEIAKRCNFEFTLGKNYLPDFPTPNQEKLEDFLISESKKGLEIRLKELFPDEVKRNEVRSEYDERILFETSIINQMGFAGYFLIVADFINWAKNNNVPVGPGRGSGAGSLVAYSLGITDLDPIQYQLLFERFLNPDRVSMPDFDIDFCQEGRDRVIDYVKQKYGAGSVSQIVTFGTMAARAVIRDVGRVLDLPFNFVDGIAKLIPMELGITLEDALNKEPQL
;
A
#
# COMPACT_ATOMS: atom_id res chain seq x y z
N GLU A 1 -1.69 18.91 -7.20
CA GLU A 1 -1.18 20.06 -6.42
C GLU A 1 0.10 19.80 -5.63
N ASN A 2 0.57 18.55 -5.46
CA ASN A 2 1.78 18.23 -4.68
C ASN A 2 2.84 17.53 -5.52
N GLN A 3 3.06 18.03 -6.74
CA GLN A 3 4.02 17.42 -7.65
C GLN A 3 4.84 18.50 -8.33
N TYR A 4 6.15 18.30 -8.32
CA TYR A 4 7.10 19.09 -9.09
C TYR A 4 7.93 18.16 -9.96
N ARG A 5 7.82 18.33 -11.29
CA ARG A 5 8.52 17.49 -12.29
C ARG A 5 8.33 15.98 -12.05
N GLY A 6 7.11 15.57 -11.71
CA GLY A 6 6.76 14.16 -11.46
C GLY A 6 7.16 13.62 -10.07
N ARG A 7 7.81 14.42 -9.22
CA ARG A 7 8.12 14.05 -7.83
C ARG A 7 7.07 14.59 -6.89
N ALA A 8 6.63 13.77 -5.94
CA ALA A 8 5.78 14.22 -4.86
C ALA A 8 6.58 15.13 -3.92
N GLU A 9 6.06 16.32 -3.62
CA GLU A 9 6.72 17.28 -2.72
C GLU A 9 5.77 17.74 -1.61
N VAL A 10 6.33 17.98 -0.43
CA VAL A 10 5.63 18.50 0.74
C VAL A 10 6.13 19.90 1.03
N LYS A 11 5.21 20.86 1.18
CA LYS A 11 5.57 22.22 1.58
C LYS A 11 5.96 22.23 3.05
N LYS A 12 7.07 22.90 3.39
CA LYS A 12 7.51 23.07 4.79
C LYS A 12 6.38 23.59 5.69
N SER A 13 5.60 24.58 5.24
CA SER A 13 4.48 25.15 6.01
C SER A 13 3.46 24.12 6.47
N TRP A 14 3.23 23.05 5.70
CA TRP A 14 2.28 22.00 6.07
C TRP A 14 2.76 21.18 7.25
N LEU A 15 4.07 20.91 7.30
CA LEU A 15 4.70 20.27 8.44
C LEU A 15 4.64 21.18 9.65
N LEU A 16 4.79 22.50 9.50
CA LEU A 16 4.69 23.45 10.62
C LEU A 16 3.26 23.50 11.20
N GLU A 17 2.23 23.45 10.35
CA GLU A 17 0.82 23.46 10.75
C GLU A 17 0.37 22.14 11.40
N LYS A 18 0.80 20.99 10.87
CA LYS A 18 0.41 19.65 11.35
C LYS A 18 1.63 18.86 11.80
N ASN A 19 2.27 19.32 12.89
CA ASN A 19 3.52 18.75 13.38
C ASN A 19 3.36 17.73 14.52
N GLU A 20 2.20 17.59 15.15
CA GLU A 20 2.04 16.74 16.34
C GLU A 20 2.44 15.28 16.07
N GLY A 21 3.15 14.66 17.03
CA GLY A 21 3.63 13.27 16.91
C GLY A 21 4.82 13.05 15.98
N LEU A 22 5.28 14.06 15.23
CA LEU A 22 6.41 13.94 14.31
C LEU A 22 7.75 14.25 14.99
N ILE A 23 8.80 13.48 14.63
CA ILE A 23 10.21 13.78 14.89
C ILE A 23 10.87 14.09 13.55
N ILE A 24 11.64 15.17 13.48
CA ILE A 24 12.31 15.65 12.27
C ILE A 24 13.81 15.47 12.43
N LEU A 25 14.42 14.84 11.43
CA LEU A 25 15.85 14.81 11.21
C LEU A 25 16.18 15.86 10.15
N SER A 26 17.30 16.55 10.27
CA SER A 26 17.63 17.67 9.38
C SER A 26 17.83 17.30 7.91
N GLY A 27 17.87 16.01 7.55
CA GLY A 27 18.04 15.54 6.17
C GLY A 27 19.50 15.45 5.72
N GLY A 28 20.43 15.44 6.68
CA GLY A 28 21.88 15.44 6.43
C GLY A 28 22.31 16.54 5.46
N ALA A 29 23.19 16.19 4.53
CA ALA A 29 23.70 17.11 3.49
C ALA A 29 22.60 17.60 2.51
N MET A 30 21.50 16.86 2.35
CA MET A 30 20.45 17.16 1.37
C MET A 30 19.33 18.04 1.93
N GLY A 31 19.28 18.22 3.25
CA GLY A 31 18.30 19.11 3.91
C GLY A 31 18.60 20.59 3.70
N ASP A 32 17.64 21.45 4.06
CA ASP A 32 17.76 22.91 3.94
C ASP A 32 18.94 23.45 4.77
N VAL A 33 19.08 22.95 6.01
CA VAL A 33 20.23 23.23 6.88
C VAL A 33 21.54 22.74 6.24
N GLY A 34 21.55 21.50 5.74
CA GLY A 34 22.76 20.90 5.17
C GLY A 34 23.27 21.62 3.93
N GLN A 35 22.35 21.96 3.02
CA GLN A 35 22.66 22.74 1.82
C GLN A 35 23.20 24.13 2.15
N ALA A 36 22.65 24.80 3.17
CA ALA A 36 23.16 26.10 3.60
C ALA A 36 24.59 26.03 4.17
N ILE A 37 24.92 24.96 4.93
CA ILE A 37 26.28 24.73 5.45
C ILE A 37 27.26 24.48 4.29
N LEU A 38 26.88 23.61 3.34
CA LEU A 38 27.73 23.29 2.18
C LEU A 38 27.99 24.50 1.26
N GLN A 39 27.07 25.46 1.22
CA GLN A 39 27.21 26.72 0.51
C GLN A 39 27.92 27.82 1.32
N GLU A 40 28.43 27.49 2.51
CA GLU A 40 29.09 28.43 3.44
C GLU A 40 28.18 29.60 3.89
N HIS A 41 26.86 29.41 3.86
CA HIS A 41 25.84 30.37 4.30
C HIS A 41 25.42 30.12 5.76
N THR A 42 26.35 30.34 6.70
CA THR A 42 26.15 30.02 8.14
C THR A 42 24.91 30.67 8.75
N ASP A 43 24.62 31.94 8.43
CA ASP A 43 23.44 32.65 8.96
C ASP A 43 22.12 32.00 8.49
N SER A 44 22.07 31.57 7.23
CA SER A 44 20.92 30.85 6.68
C SER A 44 20.74 29.49 7.35
N ALA A 45 21.82 28.73 7.57
CA ALA A 45 21.77 27.46 8.28
C ALA A 45 21.27 27.64 9.72
N MET A 46 21.79 28.64 10.44
CA MET A 46 21.38 28.95 11.81
C MET A 46 19.90 29.35 11.88
N ASN A 47 19.41 30.17 10.94
CA ASN A 47 18.00 30.56 10.88
C ASN A 47 17.09 29.36 10.59
N ALA A 48 17.48 28.47 9.67
CA ALA A 48 16.73 27.26 9.38
C ALA A 48 16.66 26.32 10.59
N MET A 49 17.79 26.09 11.28
CA MET A 49 17.83 25.30 12.51
C MET A 49 16.93 25.87 13.60
N LYS A 50 16.97 27.20 13.83
CA LYS A 50 16.11 27.88 14.80
C LYS A 50 14.63 27.72 14.46
N ASP A 51 14.26 27.88 13.20
CA ASP A 51 12.89 27.73 12.74
C ASP A 51 12.37 26.31 13.01
N TRP A 52 13.13 25.28 12.64
CA TRP A 52 12.79 23.89 12.97
C TRP A 52 12.72 23.65 14.48
N ALA A 53 13.68 24.14 15.26
CA ALA A 53 13.71 23.99 16.71
C ALA A 53 12.53 24.67 17.43
N ILE A 54 12.05 25.82 16.93
CA ILE A 54 10.87 26.50 17.49
C ILE A 54 9.61 25.64 17.31
N HIS A 55 9.42 25.07 16.13
CA HIS A 55 8.23 24.30 15.79
C HIS A 55 8.25 22.87 16.34
N PHE A 56 9.43 22.23 16.38
CA PHE A 56 9.58 20.83 16.78
C PHE A 56 10.20 20.63 18.16
N LYS A 57 10.72 21.68 18.81
CA LYS A 57 11.29 21.64 20.18
C LYS A 57 12.21 20.41 20.35
N ASN A 58 11.96 19.56 21.34
CA ASN A 58 12.71 18.32 21.63
C ASN A 58 12.44 17.18 20.62
N ARG A 59 12.01 17.50 19.40
CA ARG A 59 11.70 16.57 18.30
C ARG A 59 12.41 16.96 17.00
N PHE A 60 13.38 17.88 17.05
CA PHE A 60 14.26 18.18 15.94
C PHE A 60 15.68 17.77 16.28
N TYR A 61 16.33 17.08 15.34
CA TYR A 61 17.71 16.59 15.48
C TYR A 61 18.52 16.98 14.26
N ILE A 62 19.79 17.35 14.48
CA ILE A 62 20.75 17.52 13.39
C ILE A 62 21.27 16.14 12.99
N GLU A 63 20.95 15.74 11.76
CA GLU A 63 21.33 14.46 11.20
C GLU A 63 22.75 14.53 10.63
N ILE A 64 23.59 13.58 11.04
CA ILE A 64 24.96 13.41 10.54
C ILE A 64 25.14 12.01 9.94
N GLN A 65 25.80 11.96 8.79
CA GLN A 65 26.01 10.74 7.99
C GLN A 65 27.49 10.66 7.60
N ARG A 66 28.05 9.45 7.53
CA ARG A 66 29.44 9.19 7.11
C ARG A 66 29.45 8.17 5.97
N ILE A 67 29.23 8.64 4.75
CA ILE A 67 29.10 7.82 3.54
C ILE A 67 30.10 8.21 2.44
N ALA A 68 30.89 9.26 2.63
CA ALA A 68 31.82 9.74 1.62
C ALA A 68 33.00 8.77 1.41
N GLU A 69 33.46 8.68 0.17
CA GLU A 69 34.61 7.87 -0.25
C GLU A 69 35.73 8.78 -0.79
N GLY A 70 36.97 8.30 -0.76
CA GLY A 70 38.10 9.03 -1.34
C GLY A 70 38.30 10.45 -0.79
N ASP A 71 38.48 11.41 -1.69
CA ASP A 71 38.76 12.82 -1.35
C ASP A 71 37.56 13.53 -0.71
N ASP A 72 36.34 13.05 -0.93
CA ASP A 72 35.12 13.66 -0.40
C ASP A 72 34.99 13.51 1.13
N LYS A 73 35.73 12.57 1.74
CA LYS A 73 35.77 12.40 3.21
C LYS A 73 36.18 13.66 3.95
N LYS A 74 37.07 14.47 3.36
CA LYS A 74 37.49 15.75 3.96
C LYS A 74 36.36 16.76 3.98
N ASN A 75 35.58 16.83 2.89
CA ASN A 75 34.43 17.72 2.78
C ASN A 75 33.32 17.27 3.73
N GLU A 76 33.06 15.97 3.83
CA GLU A 76 32.09 15.39 4.78
C GLU A 76 32.49 15.68 6.24
N THR A 77 33.77 15.53 6.59
CA THR A 77 34.25 15.83 7.94
C THR A 77 34.05 17.32 8.26
N ARG A 78 34.42 18.22 7.34
CA ARG A 78 34.19 19.67 7.50
C ARG A 78 32.71 20.00 7.68
N PHE A 79 31.84 19.36 6.90
CA PHE A 79 30.40 19.51 6.99
C PHE A 79 29.85 19.06 8.36
N ILE A 80 30.31 17.90 8.85
CA ILE A 80 29.93 17.37 10.17
C ILE A 80 30.42 18.33 11.26
N ASP A 81 31.68 18.76 11.24
CA ASP A 81 32.24 19.67 12.24
C ASP A 81 31.43 20.99 12.32
N GLN A 82 31.08 21.56 11.16
CA GLN A 82 30.24 22.77 11.12
C GLN A 82 28.83 22.50 11.67
N SER A 83 28.24 21.35 11.34
CA SER A 83 26.93 20.93 11.84
C SER A 83 26.94 20.77 13.36
N LEU A 84 27.98 20.14 13.93
CA LEU A 84 28.17 19.97 15.37
C LEU A 84 28.34 21.31 16.09
N ASN A 85 29.17 22.21 15.55
CA ASN A 85 29.37 23.54 16.14
C ASN A 85 28.07 24.34 16.20
N LEU A 86 27.28 24.33 15.12
CA LEU A 86 25.98 24.99 15.09
C LEU A 86 24.97 24.33 16.04
N ALA A 87 24.90 23.00 16.03
CA ALA A 87 24.04 22.23 16.94
C ALA A 87 24.34 22.56 18.41
N GLN A 88 25.62 22.59 18.79
CA GLN A 88 26.06 22.96 20.14
C GLN A 88 25.67 24.40 20.49
N SER A 89 25.84 25.35 19.58
CA SER A 89 25.51 26.77 19.82
C SER A 89 24.01 27.03 20.03
N LEU A 90 23.15 26.15 19.49
CA LEU A 90 21.70 26.24 19.59
C LEU A 90 21.10 25.21 20.55
N GLU A 91 21.92 24.42 21.23
CA GLU A 91 21.50 23.32 22.11
C GLU A 91 20.55 22.32 21.43
N ILE A 92 20.78 22.03 20.14
CA ILE A 92 20.00 21.07 19.35
C ILE A 92 20.72 19.71 19.37
N PRO A 93 20.04 18.60 19.68
CA PRO A 93 20.66 17.28 19.70
C PRO A 93 21.05 16.81 18.30
N VAL A 94 22.09 15.99 18.22
CA VAL A 94 22.58 15.39 16.97
C VAL A 94 22.19 13.91 16.91
N VAL A 95 21.98 13.35 15.73
CA VAL A 95 21.75 11.93 15.54
C VAL A 95 22.53 11.40 14.35
N ALA A 96 23.16 10.24 14.53
CA ALA A 96 23.84 9.53 13.46
C ALA A 96 22.84 8.65 12.73
N THR A 97 22.84 8.72 11.40
CA THR A 97 22.05 7.82 10.54
C THR A 97 22.94 7.21 9.48
N GLN A 98 22.51 6.06 8.97
CA GLN A 98 23.08 5.43 7.79
C GLN A 98 22.01 5.48 6.69
N PRO A 99 22.19 6.26 5.60
CA PRO A 99 21.20 6.37 4.53
C PRO A 99 21.25 5.13 3.62
N ILE A 100 20.82 4.00 4.18
CA ILE A 100 20.87 2.66 3.59
C ILE A 100 20.09 2.64 2.27
N GLN A 101 20.72 2.12 1.22
CA GLN A 101 20.11 1.92 -0.11
C GLN A 101 20.08 0.43 -0.52
N PHE A 102 20.93 -0.38 0.08
CA PHE A 102 21.09 -1.80 -0.22
C PHE A 102 21.55 -2.58 1.01
N MET A 103 21.44 -3.91 0.99
CA MET A 103 21.70 -4.74 2.17
C MET A 103 23.20 -4.92 2.40
N ASP A 104 23.90 -5.45 1.40
CA ASP A 104 25.32 -5.76 1.49
C ASP A 104 26.16 -4.81 0.65
N GLN A 105 27.42 -4.59 1.02
CA GLN A 105 28.31 -3.67 0.29
C GLN A 105 28.46 -4.06 -1.19
N ASP A 106 28.44 -5.36 -1.50
CA ASP A 106 28.56 -5.89 -2.86
C ASP A 106 27.32 -5.62 -3.74
N ASP A 107 26.17 -5.29 -3.14
CA ASP A 107 24.93 -4.95 -3.85
C ASP A 107 24.99 -3.58 -4.53
N TYR A 108 26.01 -2.76 -4.25
CA TYR A 108 26.15 -1.41 -4.82
C TYR A 108 25.98 -1.40 -6.34
N ARG A 109 26.62 -2.36 -7.04
CA ARG A 109 26.54 -2.44 -8.50
C ARG A 109 25.13 -2.78 -9.00
N ALA A 110 24.40 -3.63 -8.27
CA ALA A 110 23.02 -3.97 -8.58
C ALA A 110 22.10 -2.75 -8.34
N HIS A 111 22.33 -2.01 -7.26
CA HIS A 111 21.60 -0.77 -6.95
C HIS A 111 21.85 0.32 -8.01
N GLU A 112 23.09 0.49 -8.47
CA GLU A 112 23.43 1.40 -9.57
C GLU A 112 22.72 1.01 -10.87
N ALA A 113 22.69 -0.28 -11.19
CA ALA A 113 21.94 -0.78 -12.34
C ALA A 113 20.45 -0.48 -12.21
N ARG A 114 19.85 -0.76 -11.04
CA ARG A 114 18.44 -0.45 -10.74
C ARG A 114 18.14 1.04 -10.91
N THR A 115 19.02 1.92 -10.48
CA THR A 115 18.86 3.37 -10.62
C THR A 115 18.95 3.79 -12.09
N CYS A 116 19.91 3.24 -12.84
CA CYS A 116 20.00 3.46 -14.29
C CYS A 116 18.76 2.95 -15.04
N ILE A 117 18.15 1.85 -14.57
CA ILE A 117 16.89 1.35 -15.13
C ILE A 117 15.80 2.41 -14.96
N ALA A 118 15.60 2.92 -13.74
CA ALA A 118 14.57 3.88 -13.39
C ALA A 118 14.75 5.25 -14.07
N GLU A 119 15.99 5.75 -14.11
CA GLU A 119 16.33 7.08 -14.65
C GLU A 119 16.61 7.08 -16.16
N GLY A 120 16.63 5.90 -16.80
CA GLY A 120 16.85 5.78 -18.25
C GLY A 120 18.30 5.94 -18.71
N TYR A 121 19.28 5.79 -17.81
CA TYR A 121 20.71 5.82 -18.15
C TYR A 121 21.26 4.42 -18.48
N ILE A 122 22.47 4.38 -19.01
CA ILE A 122 23.31 3.17 -19.09
C ILE A 122 24.46 3.30 -18.09
N MET A 123 24.97 2.17 -17.59
CA MET A 123 26.02 2.16 -16.56
C MET A 123 27.31 2.85 -17.01
N ALA A 124 27.62 2.76 -18.30
CA ALA A 124 28.82 3.32 -18.91
C ALA A 124 28.74 4.83 -19.20
N ASP A 125 27.56 5.47 -19.11
CA ASP A 125 27.43 6.91 -19.39
C ASP A 125 28.12 7.71 -18.28
N SER A 126 29.18 8.43 -18.63
CA SER A 126 29.93 9.26 -17.68
C SER A 126 29.15 10.49 -17.18
N ARG A 127 28.07 10.87 -17.86
CA ARG A 127 27.22 12.02 -17.50
C ARG A 127 26.10 11.65 -16.53
N ARG A 128 25.89 10.35 -16.28
CA ARG A 128 24.84 9.89 -15.36
C ARG A 128 25.13 10.41 -13.95
N PRO A 129 24.11 10.82 -13.18
CA PRO A 129 24.30 11.15 -11.77
C PRO A 129 24.84 9.93 -11.00
N LYS A 130 25.88 10.13 -10.22
CA LYS A 130 26.40 9.15 -9.25
C LYS A 130 26.06 9.65 -7.86
N LEU A 131 24.82 9.37 -7.43
CA LEU A 131 24.27 9.88 -6.19
C LEU A 131 24.61 9.00 -4.98
N PHE A 132 25.08 7.79 -5.22
CA PHE A 132 25.26 6.77 -4.20
C PHE A 132 26.72 6.33 -4.09
N SER A 133 27.15 6.02 -2.87
CA SER A 133 28.46 5.45 -2.55
C SER A 133 28.35 3.98 -2.15
N HIS A 134 29.47 3.25 -2.17
CA HIS A 134 29.50 1.86 -1.72
C HIS A 134 29.22 1.73 -0.23
N GLU A 135 29.35 2.82 0.53
CA GLU A 135 29.16 2.83 1.98
C GLU A 135 27.68 2.79 2.40
N GLN A 136 26.72 2.95 1.48
CA GLN A 136 25.29 2.99 1.80
C GLN A 136 24.62 1.61 1.98
N TYR A 137 25.35 0.62 2.46
CA TYR A 137 24.82 -0.68 2.86
C TYR A 137 24.31 -0.68 4.31
N PHE A 138 23.67 -1.78 4.73
CA PHE A 138 23.20 -2.01 6.08
C PHE A 138 24.35 -2.37 7.04
N LYS A 139 25.04 -1.34 7.54
CA LYS A 139 26.10 -1.48 8.55
C LYS A 139 25.55 -2.05 9.86
N ASN A 140 26.30 -2.96 10.47
CA ASN A 140 25.98 -3.47 11.78
C ASN A 140 26.37 -2.50 12.91
N GLU A 141 25.98 -2.82 14.14
CA GLU A 141 26.21 -1.97 15.31
C GLU A 141 27.69 -1.69 15.59
N ILE A 142 28.57 -2.68 15.38
CA ILE A 142 30.01 -2.55 15.63
C ILE A 142 30.62 -1.57 14.62
N GLU A 143 30.24 -1.70 13.36
CA GLU A 143 30.67 -0.80 12.29
C GLU A 143 30.21 0.63 12.54
N MET A 144 28.95 0.83 12.91
CA MET A 144 28.42 2.15 13.26
C MET A 144 29.07 2.75 14.50
N ALA A 145 29.33 1.93 15.53
CA ALA A 145 30.03 2.35 16.74
C ALA A 145 31.48 2.78 16.47
N ALA A 146 32.19 2.03 15.62
CA ALA A 146 33.53 2.43 15.18
C ALA A 146 33.48 3.72 14.35
N LEU A 147 32.52 3.81 13.43
CA LEU A 147 32.33 4.93 12.52
C LEU A 147 32.02 6.25 13.23
N PHE A 148 31.30 6.22 14.36
CA PHE A 148 30.94 7.41 15.15
C PHE A 148 31.56 7.39 16.56
N SER A 149 32.72 6.74 16.71
CA SER A 149 33.40 6.60 18.01
C SER A 149 33.76 7.95 18.68
N ASP A 150 33.94 9.00 17.89
CA ASP A 150 34.18 10.38 18.31
C ASP A 150 32.91 11.16 18.70
N ILE A 151 31.71 10.66 18.36
CA ILE A 151 30.42 11.30 18.64
C ILE A 151 29.42 10.25 19.17
N PRO A 152 29.69 9.60 20.32
CA PRO A 152 28.85 8.52 20.84
C PRO A 152 27.41 8.96 21.15
N GLU A 153 27.21 10.23 21.49
CA GLU A 153 25.87 10.81 21.73
C GLU A 153 24.97 10.70 20.49
N ALA A 154 25.52 10.84 19.28
CA ALA A 154 24.74 10.75 18.05
C ALA A 154 24.14 9.34 17.84
N LEU A 155 24.86 8.30 18.25
CA LEU A 155 24.35 6.92 18.25
C LEU A 155 23.34 6.69 19.37
N GLN A 156 23.60 7.21 20.58
CA GLN A 156 22.66 7.10 21.70
C GLN A 156 21.31 7.75 21.37
N ASN A 157 21.32 8.92 20.73
CA ASN A 157 20.12 9.60 20.29
C ASN A 157 19.30 8.79 19.27
N SER A 158 19.94 7.96 18.43
CA SER A 158 19.22 7.06 17.52
C SER A 158 18.36 6.03 18.29
N VAL A 159 18.91 5.48 19.37
CA VAL A 159 18.21 4.54 20.26
C VAL A 159 17.09 5.24 21.02
N GLU A 160 17.34 6.44 21.53
CA GLU A 160 16.31 7.22 22.24
C GLU A 160 15.17 7.67 21.31
N ILE A 161 15.47 8.03 20.04
CA ILE A 161 14.43 8.26 19.03
C ILE A 161 13.62 6.99 18.80
N ALA A 162 14.27 5.84 18.59
CA ALA A 162 13.58 4.57 18.38
C ALA A 162 12.65 4.21 19.55
N LYS A 163 13.08 4.40 20.80
CA LYS A 163 12.23 4.19 22.00
C LYS A 163 11.02 5.12 22.06
N ARG A 164 11.12 6.33 21.52
CA ARG A 164 10.02 7.31 21.48
C ARG A 164 9.01 7.00 20.38
N CYS A 165 9.42 6.32 19.32
CA CYS A 165 8.59 5.98 18.17
C CYS A 165 7.80 4.68 18.41
N ASN A 166 6.61 4.81 19.00
CA ASN A 166 5.67 3.70 19.18
C ASN A 166 4.39 3.99 18.42
N PHE A 167 4.11 3.21 17.38
CA PHE A 167 2.89 3.30 16.60
C PHE A 167 2.30 1.90 16.43
N GLU A 168 1.00 1.77 16.69
CA GLU A 168 0.28 0.50 16.60
C GLU A 168 -0.73 0.55 15.44
N PHE A 169 -0.65 -0.45 14.56
CA PHE A 169 -1.67 -0.68 13.54
C PHE A 169 -2.68 -1.70 14.08
N THR A 170 -3.96 -1.31 14.11
CA THR A 170 -5.05 -2.27 14.35
C THR A 170 -5.29 -3.07 13.06
N LEU A 171 -4.73 -4.27 12.98
CA LEU A 171 -4.94 -5.20 11.87
C LEU A 171 -6.06 -6.20 12.19
N GLY A 172 -6.73 -6.71 11.16
CA GLY A 172 -7.77 -7.73 11.30
C GLY A 172 -9.11 -7.24 11.86
N LYS A 173 -9.23 -5.95 12.21
CA LYS A 173 -10.50 -5.32 12.53
C LYS A 173 -11.10 -4.67 11.29
N ASN A 174 -12.35 -4.99 11.02
CA ASN A 174 -13.07 -4.45 9.87
C ASN A 174 -13.76 -3.13 10.27
N TYR A 175 -13.65 -2.15 9.40
CA TYR A 175 -14.34 -0.86 9.50
C TYR A 175 -15.26 -0.72 8.31
N LEU A 176 -16.52 -1.13 8.49
CA LEU A 176 -17.55 -1.01 7.45
C LEU A 176 -18.15 0.39 7.51
N PRO A 177 -18.45 1.02 6.35
CA PRO A 177 -19.17 2.28 6.34
C PRO A 177 -20.61 2.08 6.81
N ASP A 178 -21.21 3.15 7.36
CA ASP A 178 -22.62 3.12 7.74
C ASP A 178 -23.51 3.02 6.49
N PHE A 179 -24.46 2.09 6.51
CA PHE A 179 -25.46 1.97 5.45
C PHE A 179 -26.73 2.76 5.82
N PRO A 180 -27.22 3.67 4.97
CA PRO A 180 -28.41 4.46 5.28
C PRO A 180 -29.67 3.58 5.21
N THR A 181 -30.29 3.35 6.37
CA THR A 181 -31.59 2.65 6.46
C THR A 181 -32.76 3.65 6.50
N PRO A 182 -33.92 3.29 5.91
CA PRO A 182 -35.16 4.05 6.11
C PRO A 182 -35.49 4.14 7.61
N ASN A 183 -35.93 5.32 8.07
CA ASN A 183 -36.33 5.58 9.45
C ASN A 183 -35.28 5.23 10.54
N GLN A 184 -33.99 5.13 10.20
CA GLN A 184 -32.93 4.69 11.12
C GLN A 184 -33.18 3.31 11.74
N GLU A 185 -33.83 2.41 11.00
CA GLU A 185 -33.95 1.01 11.39
C GLU A 185 -32.56 0.36 11.57
N LYS A 186 -32.47 -0.62 12.47
CA LYS A 186 -31.23 -1.38 12.68
C LYS A 186 -30.86 -2.15 11.41
N LEU A 187 -29.56 -2.25 11.12
CA LEU A 187 -29.05 -2.95 9.93
C LEU A 187 -29.50 -4.41 9.90
N GLU A 188 -29.55 -5.05 11.06
CA GLU A 188 -29.95 -6.45 11.23
C GLU A 188 -31.42 -6.67 10.84
N ASP A 189 -32.30 -5.77 11.29
CA ASP A 189 -33.74 -5.84 11.00
C ASP A 189 -34.01 -5.49 9.52
N PHE A 190 -33.30 -4.49 9.00
CA PHE A 190 -33.39 -4.08 7.60
C PHE A 190 -32.92 -5.19 6.66
N LEU A 191 -31.80 -5.85 6.96
CA LEU A 191 -31.31 -7.01 6.22
C LEU A 191 -32.37 -8.12 6.15
N ILE A 192 -32.99 -8.48 7.28
CA ILE A 192 -34.02 -9.52 7.33
C ILE A 192 -35.22 -9.13 6.45
N SER A 193 -35.68 -7.88 6.57
CA SER A 193 -36.82 -7.35 5.80
C SER A 193 -36.56 -7.39 4.30
N GLU A 194 -35.44 -6.85 3.85
CA GLU A 194 -35.08 -6.80 2.43
C GLU A 194 -34.79 -8.19 1.86
N SER A 195 -34.13 -9.07 2.62
CA SER A 195 -33.87 -10.45 2.19
C SER A 195 -35.18 -11.21 1.98
N LYS A 196 -36.17 -11.06 2.87
CA LYS A 196 -37.50 -11.67 2.70
C LYS A 196 -38.25 -11.12 1.49
N LYS A 197 -38.25 -9.81 1.28
CA LYS A 197 -38.88 -9.19 0.11
C LYS A 197 -38.24 -9.67 -1.19
N GLY A 198 -36.91 -9.75 -1.22
CA GLY A 198 -36.15 -10.27 -2.36
C GLY A 198 -36.47 -11.73 -2.66
N LEU A 199 -36.53 -12.57 -1.62
CA LEU A 199 -36.89 -13.97 -1.76
C LEU A 199 -38.31 -14.15 -2.35
N GLU A 200 -39.28 -13.35 -1.92
CA GLU A 200 -40.64 -13.39 -2.49
C GLU A 200 -40.67 -13.09 -3.99
N ILE A 201 -39.81 -12.19 -4.47
CA ILE A 201 -39.66 -11.90 -5.91
C ILE A 201 -39.05 -13.11 -6.60
N ARG A 202 -37.93 -13.63 -6.09
CA ARG A 202 -37.22 -14.79 -6.68
C ARG A 202 -38.09 -16.05 -6.73
N LEU A 203 -38.86 -16.34 -5.69
CA LEU A 203 -39.76 -17.51 -5.66
C LEU A 203 -40.90 -17.39 -6.69
N LYS A 204 -41.39 -16.18 -6.96
CA LYS A 204 -42.38 -15.95 -8.02
C LYS A 204 -41.81 -16.19 -9.41
N GLU A 205 -40.55 -15.81 -9.63
CA GLU A 205 -39.82 -16.03 -10.89
C GLU A 205 -39.49 -17.51 -11.12
N LEU A 206 -38.95 -18.19 -10.10
CA LEU A 206 -38.56 -19.61 -10.17
C LEU A 206 -39.78 -20.55 -10.27
N PHE A 207 -40.81 -20.27 -9.48
CA PHE A 207 -42.02 -21.10 -9.39
C PHE A 207 -43.26 -20.24 -9.67
N PRO A 208 -43.63 -20.00 -10.94
CA PRO A 208 -44.83 -19.23 -11.29
C PRO A 208 -46.12 -19.88 -10.78
N ASP A 209 -46.14 -21.20 -10.67
CA ASP A 209 -47.24 -21.99 -10.11
C ASP A 209 -47.25 -21.91 -8.57
N GLU A 210 -48.36 -21.41 -8.02
CA GLU A 210 -48.54 -21.21 -6.59
C GLU A 210 -48.52 -22.52 -5.79
N VAL A 211 -49.03 -23.63 -6.35
CA VAL A 211 -49.06 -24.92 -5.66
C VAL A 211 -47.64 -25.42 -5.45
N LYS A 212 -46.83 -25.44 -6.51
CA LYS A 212 -45.42 -25.84 -6.44
C LYS A 212 -44.60 -24.89 -5.57
N ARG A 213 -44.88 -23.59 -5.63
CA ARG A 213 -44.21 -22.60 -4.77
C ARG A 213 -44.46 -22.90 -3.29
N ASN A 214 -45.70 -23.20 -2.91
CA ASN A 214 -46.06 -23.52 -1.53
C ASN A 214 -45.42 -24.84 -1.05
N GLU A 215 -45.21 -25.81 -1.94
CA GLU A 215 -44.52 -27.07 -1.61
C GLU A 215 -43.05 -26.86 -1.24
N VAL A 216 -42.33 -25.98 -1.96
CA VAL A 216 -40.89 -25.74 -1.73
C VAL A 216 -40.60 -24.60 -0.75
N ARG A 217 -41.58 -23.73 -0.46
CA ARG A 217 -41.39 -22.49 0.32
C ARG A 217 -40.75 -22.72 1.69
N SER A 218 -41.07 -23.81 2.39
CA SER A 218 -40.51 -24.11 3.71
C SER A 218 -38.98 -24.19 3.69
N GLU A 219 -38.40 -24.82 2.67
CA GLU A 219 -36.95 -25.00 2.54
C GLU A 219 -36.23 -23.65 2.37
N TYR A 220 -36.78 -22.76 1.55
CA TYR A 220 -36.22 -21.42 1.32
C TYR A 220 -36.38 -20.52 2.55
N ASP A 221 -37.54 -20.57 3.21
CA ASP A 221 -37.81 -19.79 4.43
C ASP A 221 -36.88 -20.22 5.59
N GLU A 222 -36.64 -21.52 5.75
CA GLU A 222 -35.71 -22.04 6.75
C GLU A 222 -34.26 -21.61 6.45
N ARG A 223 -33.83 -21.73 5.20
CA ARG A 223 -32.47 -21.37 4.78
C ARG A 223 -32.21 -19.86 4.94
N ILE A 224 -33.14 -18.99 4.54
CA ILE A 224 -32.92 -17.53 4.64
C ILE A 224 -32.90 -17.07 6.10
N LEU A 225 -33.70 -17.68 6.98
CA LEU A 225 -33.68 -17.40 8.42
C LEU A 225 -32.35 -17.84 9.06
N PHE A 226 -31.86 -19.03 8.71
CA PHE A 226 -30.56 -19.52 9.15
C PHE A 226 -29.43 -18.57 8.72
N GLU A 227 -29.34 -18.22 7.43
CA GLU A 227 -28.28 -17.35 6.92
C GLU A 227 -28.34 -15.95 7.53
N THR A 228 -29.51 -15.30 7.56
CA THR A 228 -29.64 -13.96 8.16
C THR A 228 -29.29 -13.94 9.64
N SER A 229 -29.58 -15.01 10.39
CA SER A 229 -29.17 -15.11 11.79
C SER A 229 -27.66 -15.13 11.95
N ILE A 230 -26.94 -15.90 11.13
CA ILE A 230 -25.47 -15.98 11.17
C ILE A 230 -24.84 -14.65 10.74
N ILE A 231 -25.33 -14.04 9.66
CA ILE A 231 -24.82 -12.75 9.17
C ILE A 231 -24.95 -11.67 10.24
N ASN A 232 -26.08 -11.63 10.94
CA ASN A 232 -26.32 -10.69 12.03
C ASN A 232 -25.43 -10.99 13.25
N GLN A 233 -25.28 -12.26 13.64
CA GLN A 233 -24.40 -12.66 14.73
C GLN A 233 -22.94 -12.27 14.48
N MET A 234 -22.47 -12.36 13.24
CA MET A 234 -21.11 -12.02 12.85
C MET A 234 -20.90 -10.51 12.56
N GLY A 235 -21.97 -9.71 12.57
CA GLY A 235 -21.89 -8.27 12.34
C GLY A 235 -21.67 -7.85 10.89
N PHE A 236 -22.08 -8.68 9.92
CA PHE A 236 -21.88 -8.42 8.48
C PHE A 236 -23.12 -7.91 7.75
N ALA A 237 -24.20 -7.57 8.46
CA ALA A 237 -25.43 -7.05 7.84
C ALA A 237 -25.17 -5.82 6.95
N GLY A 238 -24.39 -4.86 7.46
CA GLY A 238 -24.01 -3.67 6.69
C GLY A 238 -23.25 -4.02 5.40
N TYR A 239 -22.34 -4.98 5.45
CA TYR A 239 -21.58 -5.41 4.27
C TYR A 239 -22.49 -5.95 3.16
N PHE A 240 -23.43 -6.83 3.49
CA PHE A 240 -24.39 -7.36 2.51
C PHE A 240 -25.25 -6.26 1.90
N LEU A 241 -25.73 -5.32 2.72
CA LEU A 241 -26.55 -4.19 2.26
C LEU A 241 -25.77 -3.25 1.33
N ILE A 242 -24.52 -2.91 1.68
CA ILE A 242 -23.63 -2.10 0.84
C ILE A 242 -23.41 -2.78 -0.50
N VAL A 243 -23.10 -4.08 -0.49
CA VAL A 243 -22.84 -4.86 -1.71
C VAL A 243 -24.07 -4.95 -2.61
N ALA A 244 -25.21 -5.30 -2.04
CA ALA A 244 -26.48 -5.35 -2.78
C ALA A 244 -26.82 -4.02 -3.44
N ASP A 245 -26.60 -2.92 -2.73
CA ASP A 245 -26.95 -1.58 -3.18
C ASP A 245 -26.21 -1.16 -4.44
N PHE A 246 -24.88 -1.22 -4.48
CA PHE A 246 -24.14 -0.79 -5.66
C PHE A 246 -24.28 -1.79 -6.83
N ILE A 247 -24.50 -3.08 -6.57
CA ILE A 247 -24.83 -4.08 -7.62
C ILE A 247 -26.19 -3.77 -8.25
N ASN A 248 -27.21 -3.57 -7.43
CA ASN A 248 -28.56 -3.26 -7.92
C ASN A 248 -28.60 -1.91 -8.61
N TRP A 249 -27.85 -0.92 -8.11
CA TRP A 249 -27.66 0.34 -8.80
C TRP A 249 -27.03 0.14 -10.18
N ALA A 250 -25.97 -0.67 -10.28
CA ALA A 250 -25.31 -0.97 -11.55
C ALA A 250 -26.28 -1.64 -12.54
N LYS A 251 -27.01 -2.68 -12.11
CA LYS A 251 -28.04 -3.36 -12.91
C LYS A 251 -29.11 -2.39 -13.42
N ASN A 252 -29.63 -1.52 -12.56
CA ASN A 252 -30.65 -0.52 -12.91
C ASN A 252 -30.14 0.62 -13.80
N ASN A 253 -28.83 0.80 -13.90
CA ASN A 253 -28.18 1.87 -14.68
C ASN A 253 -27.46 1.36 -15.93
N ASN A 254 -27.81 0.15 -16.38
CA ASN A 254 -27.23 -0.53 -17.55
C ASN A 254 -25.71 -0.70 -17.46
N VAL A 255 -25.20 -0.97 -16.26
CA VAL A 255 -23.81 -1.39 -16.05
C VAL A 255 -23.82 -2.92 -15.87
N PRO A 256 -23.25 -3.69 -16.82
CA PRO A 256 -23.17 -5.14 -16.68
C PRO A 256 -22.35 -5.53 -15.45
N VAL A 257 -22.91 -6.41 -14.63
CA VAL A 257 -22.27 -7.01 -13.46
C VAL A 257 -22.13 -8.51 -13.73
N GLY A 258 -20.98 -9.09 -13.37
CA GLY A 258 -20.81 -10.53 -13.42
C GLY A 258 -21.84 -11.26 -12.52
N PRO A 259 -22.12 -12.55 -12.76
CA PRO A 259 -23.14 -13.31 -12.02
C PRO A 259 -22.80 -13.56 -10.52
N GLY A 260 -21.72 -12.96 -10.01
CA GLY A 260 -21.05 -13.31 -8.76
C GLY A 260 -20.13 -14.52 -8.96
N ARG A 261 -18.88 -14.43 -8.48
CA ARG A 261 -17.93 -15.54 -8.48
C ARG A 261 -17.52 -15.89 -7.04
N GLY A 262 -16.82 -17.02 -6.89
CA GLY A 262 -16.35 -17.46 -5.58
C GLY A 262 -17.46 -18.11 -4.73
N SER A 263 -17.25 -18.10 -3.41
CA SER A 263 -18.16 -18.75 -2.46
C SER A 263 -19.47 -18.00 -2.24
N GLY A 264 -19.55 -16.71 -2.60
CA GLY A 264 -20.75 -15.88 -2.40
C GLY A 264 -22.02 -16.42 -3.07
N ALA A 265 -21.88 -17.20 -4.15
CA ALA A 265 -23.00 -17.87 -4.82
C ALA A 265 -23.72 -18.91 -3.94
N GLY A 266 -23.12 -19.37 -2.84
CA GLY A 266 -23.74 -20.30 -1.89
C GLY A 266 -24.72 -19.66 -0.90
N SER A 267 -24.85 -18.33 -0.88
CA SER A 267 -25.76 -17.62 0.00
C SER A 267 -27.11 -17.34 -0.65
N LEU A 268 -28.18 -17.84 -0.02
CA LEU A 268 -29.56 -17.52 -0.37
C LEU A 268 -29.89 -16.05 -0.07
N VAL A 269 -29.27 -15.47 0.96
CA VAL A 269 -29.39 -14.03 1.23
C VAL A 269 -28.80 -13.21 0.09
N ALA A 270 -27.63 -13.60 -0.44
CA ALA A 270 -27.03 -12.92 -1.59
C ALA A 270 -27.91 -13.03 -2.85
N TYR A 271 -28.48 -14.21 -3.12
CA TYR A 271 -29.41 -14.42 -4.21
C TYR A 271 -30.69 -13.57 -4.09
N SER A 272 -31.25 -13.51 -2.87
CA SER A 272 -32.45 -12.75 -2.56
C SER A 272 -32.24 -11.24 -2.70
N LEU A 273 -31.08 -10.73 -2.27
CA LEU A 273 -30.74 -9.30 -2.40
C LEU A 273 -30.28 -8.89 -3.81
N GLY A 274 -30.22 -9.84 -4.77
CA GLY A 274 -29.80 -9.56 -6.14
C GLY A 274 -28.28 -9.45 -6.34
N ILE A 275 -27.48 -9.82 -5.33
CA ILE A 275 -26.01 -9.86 -5.39
C ILE A 275 -25.57 -10.95 -6.37
N THR A 276 -26.17 -12.14 -6.26
CA THR A 276 -25.95 -13.27 -7.14
C THR A 276 -27.23 -13.60 -7.91
N ASP A 277 -27.09 -14.29 -9.04
CA ASP A 277 -28.20 -14.62 -9.94
C ASP A 277 -28.45 -16.14 -10.06
N LEU A 278 -27.87 -16.94 -9.15
CA LEU A 278 -27.97 -18.39 -9.15
C LEU A 278 -28.64 -18.89 -7.86
N ASP A 279 -29.64 -19.77 -7.99
CA ASP A 279 -30.35 -20.37 -6.86
C ASP A 279 -29.47 -21.40 -6.12
N PRO A 280 -29.00 -21.11 -4.90
CA PRO A 280 -28.10 -22.01 -4.19
C PRO A 280 -28.75 -23.33 -3.78
N ILE A 281 -30.07 -23.38 -3.57
CA ILE A 281 -30.76 -24.61 -3.16
C ILE A 281 -30.82 -25.59 -4.32
N GLN A 282 -31.20 -25.12 -5.51
CA GLN A 282 -31.26 -25.95 -6.72
C GLN A 282 -29.93 -26.63 -7.04
N TYR A 283 -28.81 -25.93 -6.85
CA TYR A 283 -27.46 -26.42 -7.15
C TYR A 283 -26.71 -26.95 -5.92
N GLN A 284 -27.38 -27.11 -4.77
CA GLN A 284 -26.81 -27.63 -3.52
C GLN A 284 -25.54 -26.87 -3.06
N LEU A 285 -25.54 -25.55 -3.25
CA LEU A 285 -24.45 -24.69 -2.82
C LEU A 285 -24.55 -24.40 -1.31
N LEU A 286 -23.42 -24.54 -0.64
CA LEU A 286 -23.31 -24.44 0.82
C LEU A 286 -22.98 -23.02 1.25
N PHE A 287 -23.76 -22.48 2.20
CA PHE A 287 -23.55 -21.17 2.78
C PHE A 287 -22.29 -21.14 3.65
N GLU A 288 -22.01 -22.23 4.36
CA GLU A 288 -20.91 -22.36 5.31
C GLU A 288 -19.53 -22.31 4.61
N ARG A 289 -19.50 -22.59 3.30
CA ARG A 289 -18.29 -22.38 2.49
C ARG A 289 -18.01 -20.90 2.27
N PHE A 290 -19.03 -20.06 2.28
CA PHE A 290 -18.92 -18.62 2.17
C PHE A 290 -18.68 -17.96 3.51
N LEU A 291 -19.52 -18.26 4.49
CA LEU A 291 -19.46 -17.66 5.81
C LEU A 291 -19.61 -18.76 6.86
N ASN A 292 -18.51 -19.05 7.55
CA ASN A 292 -18.47 -20.07 8.58
C ASN A 292 -18.51 -19.42 9.98
N PRO A 293 -19.51 -19.72 10.83
CA PRO A 293 -19.59 -19.17 12.17
C PRO A 293 -18.39 -19.55 13.06
N ASP A 294 -17.76 -20.70 12.82
CA ASP A 294 -16.57 -21.16 13.56
C ASP A 294 -15.28 -20.43 13.14
N ARG A 295 -15.32 -19.69 12.02
CA ARG A 295 -14.19 -18.91 11.50
C ARG A 295 -14.65 -17.51 11.11
N VAL A 296 -14.46 -16.57 12.03
CA VAL A 296 -14.72 -15.14 11.76
C VAL A 296 -13.69 -14.61 10.76
N SER A 297 -14.03 -14.65 9.48
CA SER A 297 -13.31 -13.99 8.39
C SER A 297 -14.26 -13.07 7.63
N MET A 298 -13.72 -11.98 7.05
CA MET A 298 -14.51 -11.10 6.21
C MET A 298 -15.02 -11.89 4.98
N PRO A 299 -16.34 -11.86 4.70
CA PRO A 299 -16.86 -12.42 3.45
C PRO A 299 -16.38 -11.59 2.25
N ASP A 300 -16.07 -12.25 1.13
CA ASP A 300 -15.72 -11.60 -0.14
C ASP A 300 -16.60 -12.11 -1.28
N PHE A 301 -17.29 -11.19 -1.96
CA PHE A 301 -18.20 -11.47 -3.07
C PHE A 301 -17.54 -11.41 -4.45
N ASP A 302 -16.26 -11.01 -4.55
CA ASP A 302 -15.49 -10.95 -5.80
C ASP A 302 -16.31 -10.43 -7.01
N ILE A 303 -16.69 -9.15 -6.95
CA ILE A 303 -17.65 -8.56 -7.90
C ILE A 303 -16.92 -7.93 -9.08
N ASP A 304 -17.14 -8.50 -10.26
CA ASP A 304 -16.61 -7.98 -11.52
C ASP A 304 -17.60 -6.99 -12.15
N PHE A 305 -17.13 -5.76 -12.41
CA PHE A 305 -17.81 -4.77 -13.23
C PHE A 305 -17.18 -4.69 -14.62
N CYS A 306 -17.99 -4.46 -15.66
CA CYS A 306 -17.47 -4.11 -16.97
C CYS A 306 -16.59 -2.85 -16.89
N GLN A 307 -15.43 -2.86 -17.56
CA GLN A 307 -14.46 -1.77 -17.52
C GLN A 307 -15.07 -0.41 -17.87
N GLU A 308 -15.93 -0.34 -18.89
CA GLU A 308 -16.59 0.90 -19.33
C GLU A 308 -17.61 1.44 -18.31
N GLY A 309 -18.21 0.55 -17.49
CA GLY A 309 -19.22 0.92 -16.50
C GLY A 309 -18.67 1.13 -15.09
N ARG A 310 -17.43 0.70 -14.83
CA ARG A 310 -16.81 0.73 -13.49
C ARG A 310 -16.73 2.13 -12.90
N ASP A 311 -16.33 3.13 -13.67
CA ASP A 311 -16.18 4.51 -13.18
C ASP A 311 -17.51 5.10 -12.70
N ARG A 312 -18.62 4.75 -13.38
CA ARG A 312 -19.97 5.18 -12.98
C ARG A 312 -20.36 4.61 -11.62
N VAL A 313 -20.01 3.35 -11.36
CA VAL A 313 -20.25 2.71 -10.05
C VAL A 313 -19.39 3.37 -8.97
N ILE A 314 -18.12 3.66 -9.27
CA ILE A 314 -17.23 4.37 -8.33
C ILE A 314 -17.80 5.75 -7.98
N ASP A 315 -18.29 6.50 -8.98
CA ASP A 315 -18.87 7.83 -8.76
C ASP A 315 -20.16 7.76 -7.94
N TYR A 316 -20.98 6.73 -8.15
CA TYR A 316 -22.14 6.46 -7.29
C TYR A 316 -21.73 6.22 -5.83
N VAL A 317 -20.75 5.34 -5.60
CA VAL A 317 -20.26 5.03 -4.25
C VAL A 317 -19.65 6.29 -3.60
N LYS A 318 -18.92 7.13 -4.35
CA LYS A 318 -18.41 8.42 -3.86
C LYS A 318 -19.54 9.39 -3.46
N GLN A 319 -20.59 9.48 -4.26
CA GLN A 319 -21.74 10.35 -3.94
C GLN A 319 -22.48 9.85 -2.70
N LYS A 320 -22.59 8.53 -2.53
CA LYS A 320 -23.33 7.91 -1.44
C LYS A 320 -22.59 7.91 -0.11
N TYR A 321 -21.31 7.53 -0.11
CA TYR A 321 -20.50 7.36 1.11
C TYR A 321 -19.50 8.51 1.35
N GLY A 322 -19.48 9.50 0.46
CA GLY A 322 -18.61 10.67 0.52
C GLY A 322 -17.31 10.49 -0.26
N ALA A 323 -16.94 11.51 -1.03
CA ALA A 323 -15.76 11.48 -1.89
C ALA A 323 -14.44 11.31 -1.12
N GLY A 324 -14.38 11.73 0.15
CA GLY A 324 -13.21 11.55 1.02
C GLY A 324 -13.07 10.14 1.61
N SER A 325 -14.09 9.29 1.47
CA SER A 325 -14.14 7.94 2.05
C SER A 325 -13.91 6.83 1.02
N VAL A 326 -13.74 7.19 -0.25
CA VAL A 326 -13.65 6.25 -1.37
C VAL A 326 -12.36 6.50 -2.15
N SER A 327 -11.52 5.48 -2.22
CA SER A 327 -10.27 5.50 -2.99
C SER A 327 -10.07 4.19 -3.72
N GLN A 328 -9.23 4.21 -4.75
CA GLN A 328 -8.79 2.99 -5.43
C GLN A 328 -7.61 2.38 -4.70
N ILE A 329 -7.47 1.07 -4.83
CA ILE A 329 -6.32 0.32 -4.33
C ILE A 329 -5.23 0.38 -5.40
N VAL A 330 -4.01 0.76 -4.99
CA VAL A 330 -2.85 0.81 -5.88
C VAL A 330 -2.38 -0.60 -6.24
N THR A 331 -1.85 -0.76 -7.45
CA THR A 331 -1.12 -1.96 -7.85
C THR A 331 0.34 -1.59 -8.12
N PHE A 332 1.26 -2.43 -7.66
CA PHE A 332 2.69 -2.23 -7.87
C PHE A 332 3.16 -3.16 -8.99
N GLY A 333 3.72 -2.58 -10.05
CA GLY A 333 4.41 -3.34 -11.08
C GLY A 333 5.76 -3.81 -10.54
N THR A 334 6.01 -5.12 -10.59
CA THR A 334 7.32 -5.70 -10.28
C THR A 334 8.07 -6.03 -11.57
N MET A 335 9.41 -6.12 -11.50
CA MET A 335 10.22 -6.55 -12.64
C MET A 335 10.12 -8.07 -12.78
N ALA A 336 9.21 -8.55 -13.64
CA ALA A 336 9.09 -9.98 -13.95
C ALA A 336 10.38 -10.53 -14.58
N ALA A 337 10.63 -11.84 -14.48
CA ALA A 337 11.85 -12.51 -14.93
C ALA A 337 12.32 -12.10 -16.35
N ARG A 338 11.40 -12.03 -17.31
CA ARG A 338 11.71 -11.58 -18.69
C ARG A 338 12.01 -10.09 -18.79
N ALA A 339 11.27 -9.27 -18.03
CA ALA A 339 11.44 -7.83 -18.04
C ALA A 339 12.79 -7.44 -17.42
N VAL A 340 13.15 -8.03 -16.27
CA VAL A 340 14.41 -7.73 -15.59
C VAL A 340 15.64 -8.10 -16.44
N ILE A 341 15.61 -9.21 -17.18
CA ILE A 341 16.69 -9.57 -18.12
C ILE A 341 16.87 -8.48 -19.19
N ARG A 342 15.77 -8.01 -19.78
CA ARG A 342 15.78 -6.96 -20.80
C ARG A 342 16.28 -5.63 -20.26
N ASP A 343 15.81 -5.24 -19.08
CA ASP A 343 16.17 -3.98 -18.44
C ASP A 343 17.65 -3.96 -18.00
N VAL A 344 18.13 -5.04 -17.39
CA VAL A 344 19.55 -5.18 -17.02
C VAL A 344 20.43 -5.21 -18.28
N GLY A 345 20.04 -5.98 -19.30
CA GLY A 345 20.79 -6.03 -20.55
C GLY A 345 20.91 -4.67 -21.23
N ARG A 346 19.83 -3.87 -21.25
CA ARG A 346 19.84 -2.49 -21.75
C ARG A 346 20.82 -1.61 -20.96
N VAL A 347 20.80 -1.68 -19.64
CA VAL A 347 21.63 -0.83 -18.78
C VAL A 347 23.11 -1.21 -18.82
N LEU A 348 23.40 -2.48 -19.13
CA LEU A 348 24.75 -2.98 -19.43
C LEU A 348 25.20 -2.71 -20.88
N ASP A 349 24.40 -2.00 -21.68
CA ASP A 349 24.68 -1.68 -23.08
C ASP A 349 24.84 -2.93 -23.98
N LEU A 350 24.08 -3.99 -23.68
CA LEU A 350 24.05 -5.21 -24.49
C LEU A 350 23.06 -5.06 -25.67
N PRO A 351 23.36 -5.64 -26.85
CA PRO A 351 22.47 -5.57 -28.00
C PRO A 351 21.09 -6.19 -27.73
N PHE A 352 20.02 -5.50 -28.11
CA PHE A 352 18.63 -5.95 -27.85
C PHE A 352 18.37 -7.40 -28.31
N ASN A 353 18.81 -7.77 -29.52
CA ASN A 353 18.58 -9.12 -30.06
C ASN A 353 19.26 -10.22 -29.24
N PHE A 354 20.41 -9.93 -28.63
CA PHE A 354 21.10 -10.86 -27.75
C PHE A 354 20.29 -11.08 -26.47
N VAL A 355 19.86 -9.99 -25.84
CA VAL A 355 19.12 -10.03 -24.57
C VAL A 355 17.71 -10.60 -24.76
N ASP A 356 17.04 -10.28 -25.87
CA ASP A 356 15.72 -10.82 -26.21
C ASP A 356 15.77 -12.32 -26.50
N GLY A 357 16.88 -12.82 -27.06
CA GLY A 357 17.13 -14.25 -27.21
C GLY A 357 17.09 -14.98 -25.86
N ILE A 358 17.81 -14.45 -24.86
CA ILE A 358 17.83 -15.01 -23.49
C ILE A 358 16.45 -14.88 -22.83
N ALA A 359 15.80 -13.72 -22.93
CA ALA A 359 14.49 -13.50 -22.33
C ALA A 359 13.40 -14.43 -22.88
N LYS A 360 13.52 -14.88 -24.14
CA LYS A 360 12.61 -15.84 -24.76
C LYS A 360 12.77 -17.27 -24.26
N LEU A 361 13.94 -17.63 -23.73
CA LEU A 361 14.20 -18.94 -23.12
C LEU A 361 13.45 -19.12 -21.79
N ILE A 362 13.12 -18.03 -21.10
CA ILE A 362 12.31 -18.09 -19.87
C ILE A 362 10.92 -18.65 -20.20
N PRO A 363 10.45 -19.76 -19.59
CA PRO A 363 9.14 -20.33 -19.86
C PRO A 363 7.96 -19.35 -19.67
N MET A 364 6.88 -19.50 -20.45
CA MET A 364 5.65 -18.71 -20.28
C MET A 364 4.75 -19.31 -19.20
N GLU A 365 5.19 -19.15 -17.95
CA GLU A 365 4.43 -19.56 -16.78
C GLU A 365 4.13 -18.35 -15.89
N LEU A 366 2.93 -18.33 -15.30
CA LEU A 366 2.53 -17.30 -14.35
C LEU A 366 3.40 -17.40 -13.09
N GLY A 367 4.09 -16.31 -12.75
CA GLY A 367 4.90 -16.22 -11.53
C GLY A 367 6.27 -16.88 -11.58
N ILE A 368 6.78 -17.25 -12.77
CA ILE A 368 8.09 -17.88 -12.89
C ILE A 368 9.24 -16.99 -12.37
N THR A 369 10.12 -17.59 -11.58
CA THR A 369 11.36 -16.96 -11.11
C THR A 369 12.54 -17.30 -12.03
N LEU A 370 13.66 -16.56 -11.91
CA LEU A 370 14.87 -16.88 -12.67
C LEU A 370 15.49 -18.22 -12.23
N GLU A 371 15.42 -18.55 -10.95
CA GLU A 371 15.90 -19.82 -10.41
C GLU A 371 15.08 -21.00 -10.96
N ASP A 372 13.76 -20.88 -11.01
CA ASP A 372 12.90 -21.89 -11.63
C ASP A 372 13.17 -22.04 -13.13
N ALA A 373 13.41 -20.92 -13.82
CA ALA A 373 13.72 -20.93 -15.25
C ALA A 373 15.03 -21.67 -15.54
N LEU A 374 16.09 -21.43 -14.74
CA LEU A 374 17.38 -22.12 -14.85
C LEU A 374 17.24 -23.64 -14.63
N ASN A 375 16.39 -24.06 -13.70
CA ASN A 375 16.15 -25.47 -13.44
C ASN A 375 15.35 -26.16 -14.56
N LYS A 376 14.55 -25.41 -15.32
CA LYS A 376 13.62 -25.93 -16.33
C LYS A 376 14.17 -25.89 -17.76
N GLU A 377 14.99 -24.90 -18.10
CA GLU A 377 15.55 -24.73 -19.45
C GLU A 377 17.08 -24.90 -19.43
N PRO A 378 17.61 -26.04 -19.91
CA PRO A 378 19.05 -26.32 -19.91
C PRO A 378 19.91 -25.36 -20.74
N GLN A 379 19.30 -24.55 -21.62
CA GLN A 379 20.00 -23.54 -22.43
C GLN A 379 20.23 -22.21 -21.71
N LEU A 380 19.64 -22.00 -20.52
CA LEU A 380 19.77 -20.78 -19.71
C LEU A 380 21.04 -20.72 -18.85
#